data_AF-A0A814KH62-F1
#
_entry.id   AF-A0A814KH62-F1
#
_cell.length_a   1.000
_cell.length_b   1.000
_cell.length_c   1.000
_cell.angle_alpha   90.00
_cell.angle_beta   90.00
_cell.angle_gamma   90.00
#
_symmetry.space_group_name_H-M   'P 1'
#
loop_
_entity.id
_entity.type
_entity.pdbx_description
1 polymer ?
#
loop_
_entity_poly.entity_id
_entity_poly.type
_entity_poly.pdbx_seq_one_letter_code
_entity_poly.pdbx_strand_id
1 'polypeptide(L)'
;MIFYILFLGLFSFVLLVDYFPLNIYNEYQSEIQILPISITEIILHICFWSFIIEEIRQFPHLFLGYSISSWSLITTDNQISWNYNSNRSITGDRSGLWTWQLLHDITNFGVWKIFGQILLFSLDGINAYSIVTFILTILFVVISSVLLLNVLVALFNITIENVQMQSHRIWSYQRFLLVYEYNNKPPLPPPFNTIYYLYSIIRYIIEKIQYYHQKCQHVACEISKDSIDSSETEVREEFKISNAMQHESAIADDYWSYILKHGKKDPVEAAIENIERKLHDLQEQMHDMMNHGLN
;
A
#
# COMPACT_ATOMS: atom_id res chain seq x y z
N MET A 1 13.54 19.18 -19.96
CA MET A 1 13.29 17.89 -19.27
C MET A 1 13.91 17.85 -17.87
N ILE A 2 15.23 17.99 -17.71
CA ILE A 2 15.92 17.97 -16.40
C ILE A 2 15.37 19.02 -15.42
N PHE A 3 15.14 20.25 -15.88
CA PHE A 3 14.54 21.31 -15.05
C PHE A 3 13.11 21.01 -14.59
N TYR A 4 12.33 20.29 -15.40
CA TYR A 4 10.94 19.94 -15.04
C TYR A 4 10.91 18.79 -14.01
N ILE A 5 11.84 17.84 -14.13
CA ILE A 5 12.05 16.76 -13.16
C ILE A 5 12.55 17.34 -11.83
N LEU A 6 13.49 18.30 -11.87
CA LEU A 6 13.96 19.00 -10.68
C LEU A 6 12.85 19.84 -10.04
N PHE A 7 12.04 20.53 -10.84
CA PHE A 7 10.93 21.34 -10.34
C PHE A 7 9.84 20.48 -9.68
N LEU A 8 9.47 19.35 -10.30
CA LEU A 8 8.52 18.39 -9.72
C LEU A 8 9.08 17.71 -8.46
N GLY A 9 10.36 17.35 -8.47
CA GLY A 9 11.04 16.79 -7.29
C GLY A 9 11.09 17.79 -6.14
N LEU A 10 11.43 19.05 -6.43
CA LEU A 10 11.44 20.13 -5.44
C LEU A 10 10.03 20.48 -4.96
N PHE A 11 9.03 20.50 -5.83
CA PHE A 11 7.64 20.76 -5.46
C PHE A 11 7.07 19.63 -4.59
N SER A 12 7.38 18.37 -4.91
CA SER A 12 7.01 17.23 -4.07
C SER A 12 7.74 17.23 -2.72
N PHE A 13 9.00 17.68 -2.69
CA PHE A 13 9.77 17.83 -1.44
C PHE A 13 9.25 18.98 -0.58
N VAL A 14 8.90 20.12 -1.19
CA VAL A 14 8.30 21.28 -0.51
C VAL A 14 6.93 20.91 0.05
N LEU A 15 6.08 20.21 -0.70
CA LEU A 15 4.82 19.70 -0.17
C LEU A 15 5.06 18.71 0.98
N LEU A 16 6.05 17.83 0.89
CA LEU A 16 6.39 16.91 1.99
C LEU A 16 6.82 17.68 3.25
N VAL A 17 7.67 18.70 3.11
CA VAL A 17 8.17 19.52 4.23
C VAL A 17 7.11 20.45 4.81
N ASP A 18 6.18 20.98 4.00
CA ASP A 18 5.14 21.90 4.46
C ASP A 18 3.90 21.17 5.01
N TYR A 19 3.59 19.97 4.52
CA TYR A 19 2.42 19.20 4.96
C TYR A 19 2.68 18.41 6.25
N PHE A 20 3.91 17.93 6.48
CA PHE A 20 4.28 17.18 7.69
C PHE A 20 4.06 17.96 9.01
N PRO A 21 4.52 19.23 9.14
CA PRO A 21 4.36 20.01 10.35
C PRO A 21 2.93 20.52 10.57
N LEU A 22 2.19 20.83 9.49
CA LEU A 22 0.79 21.27 9.56
C LEU A 22 -0.15 20.16 10.02
N ASN A 23 0.11 18.92 9.59
CA ASN A 23 -0.62 17.75 10.07
C ASN A 23 -0.35 17.49 11.57
N ILE A 24 0.91 17.56 12.00
CA ILE A 24 1.28 17.42 13.42
C ILE A 24 0.62 18.48 14.30
N TYR A 25 0.44 19.72 13.81
CA TYR A 25 -0.20 20.79 14.58
C TYR A 25 -1.72 20.62 14.71
N ASN A 26 -2.42 20.21 13.64
CA ASN A 26 -3.85 19.92 13.70
C ASN A 26 -4.17 18.66 14.51
N GLU A 27 -3.25 17.69 14.55
CA GLU A 27 -3.36 16.43 15.28
C GLU A 27 -3.37 16.59 16.82
N TYR A 28 -2.93 17.73 17.35
CA TYR A 28 -3.07 18.04 18.78
C TYR A 28 -4.49 18.45 19.19
N GLN A 29 -5.35 18.86 18.25
CA GLN A 29 -6.62 19.52 18.58
C GLN A 29 -7.88 18.70 18.27
N SER A 30 -7.79 17.60 17.52
CA SER A 30 -8.94 16.75 17.19
C SER A 30 -8.73 15.31 17.64
N GLU A 31 -9.68 14.80 18.40
CA GLU A 31 -9.81 13.43 18.87
C GLU A 31 -9.34 12.36 17.85
N ILE A 32 -8.41 11.52 18.27
CA ILE A 32 -8.32 10.08 17.94
C ILE A 32 -8.51 9.75 16.45
N GLN A 33 -7.65 10.27 15.57
CA GLN A 33 -7.35 9.61 14.29
C GLN A 33 -5.83 9.49 14.16
N ILE A 34 -5.35 8.35 14.67
CA ILE A 34 -3.97 7.88 14.59
C ILE A 34 -3.47 7.95 13.13
N LEU A 35 -2.15 8.08 13.02
CA LEU A 35 -1.17 8.24 11.94
C LEU A 35 -1.17 7.47 10.57
N PRO A 36 -1.95 6.42 10.22
CA PRO A 36 -1.70 5.70 8.98
C PRO A 36 -2.00 6.51 7.73
N ILE A 37 -2.89 7.51 7.82
CA ILE A 37 -3.31 8.32 6.67
C ILE A 37 -2.12 9.04 6.01
N SER A 38 -1.17 9.56 6.79
CA SER A 38 -0.02 10.28 6.20
C SER A 38 0.98 9.36 5.49
N ILE A 39 1.26 8.17 6.05
CA ILE A 39 2.19 7.21 5.43
C ILE A 39 1.57 6.62 4.16
N THR A 40 0.26 6.35 4.16
CA THR A 40 -0.45 5.91 2.95
C THR A 40 -0.42 6.95 1.86
N GLU A 41 -0.63 8.22 2.20
CA GLU A 41 -0.61 9.30 1.23
C GLU A 41 0.80 9.48 0.64
N ILE A 42 1.84 9.38 1.45
CA ILE A 42 3.24 9.46 0.98
C ILE A 42 3.58 8.30 0.04
N ILE A 43 3.26 7.06 0.42
CA ILE A 43 3.52 5.88 -0.42
C ILE A 43 2.74 5.98 -1.73
N LEU A 44 1.49 6.39 -1.66
CA LEU A 44 0.63 6.54 -2.83
C LEU A 44 1.11 7.67 -3.75
N HIS A 45 1.60 8.79 -3.20
CA HIS A 45 2.26 9.82 -3.98
C HIS A 45 3.57 9.33 -4.63
N ILE A 46 4.41 8.59 -3.91
CA ILE A 46 5.66 8.04 -4.46
C ILE A 46 5.36 7.04 -5.59
N CYS A 47 4.40 6.14 -5.38
CA CYS A 47 3.97 5.18 -6.40
C CYS A 47 3.35 5.89 -7.61
N PHE A 48 2.50 6.90 -7.38
CA PHE A 48 1.91 7.72 -8.44
C PHE A 48 3.00 8.41 -9.27
N TRP A 49 3.94 9.10 -8.63
CA TRP A 49 5.02 9.80 -9.33
C TRP A 49 6.00 8.84 -10.02
N SER A 50 6.32 7.69 -9.42
CA SER A 50 7.16 6.66 -10.04
C SER A 50 6.50 6.08 -11.29
N PHE A 51 5.20 5.77 -11.23
CA PHE A 51 4.44 5.24 -12.36
C PHE A 51 4.26 6.28 -13.47
N ILE A 52 3.90 7.52 -13.11
CA ILE A 52 3.83 8.66 -14.02
C ILE A 52 5.16 8.84 -14.75
N ILE A 53 6.31 8.72 -14.06
CA ILE A 53 7.63 8.83 -14.69
C ILE A 53 7.90 7.68 -15.66
N GLU A 54 7.53 6.44 -15.33
CA GLU A 54 7.72 5.27 -16.19
C GLU A 54 6.87 5.33 -17.47
N GLU A 55 5.62 5.78 -17.36
CA GLU A 55 4.71 5.96 -18.49
C GLU A 55 5.06 7.19 -19.34
N ILE A 56 5.39 8.32 -18.69
CA ILE A 56 5.89 9.53 -19.39
C ILE A 56 7.24 9.25 -20.06
N ARG A 57 8.05 8.28 -19.61
CA ARG A 57 9.29 7.91 -20.31
C ARG A 57 9.01 7.22 -21.65
N GLN A 58 7.95 6.44 -21.73
CA GLN A 58 7.59 5.67 -22.94
C GLN A 58 6.82 6.52 -23.96
N PHE A 59 6.03 7.48 -23.47
CA PHE A 59 5.19 8.34 -24.29
C PHE A 59 5.95 9.13 -25.38
N PRO A 60 7.11 9.78 -25.14
CA PRO A 60 7.90 10.47 -26.15
C PRO A 60 8.35 9.56 -27.30
N HIS A 61 8.68 8.30 -27.04
CA HIS A 61 9.13 7.37 -28.08
C HIS A 61 7.98 6.97 -29.00
N LEU A 62 6.82 6.64 -28.43
CA LEU A 62 5.60 6.33 -29.19
C LEU A 62 5.12 7.56 -29.97
N PHE A 63 5.16 8.72 -29.32
CA PHE A 63 4.78 10.01 -29.89
C PHE A 63 5.65 10.40 -31.10
N LEU A 64 6.98 10.33 -30.96
CA LEU A 64 7.90 10.62 -32.05
C LEU A 64 7.74 9.61 -33.20
N GLY A 65 7.55 8.32 -32.90
CA GLY A 65 7.29 7.29 -33.91
C GLY A 65 6.03 7.57 -34.73
N TYR A 66 4.92 7.88 -34.08
CA TYR A 66 3.66 8.26 -34.74
C TYR A 66 3.79 9.55 -35.57
N SER A 67 4.42 10.57 -34.99
CA SER A 67 4.51 11.89 -35.62
C SER A 67 5.42 11.88 -36.84
N ILE A 68 6.57 11.20 -36.77
CA ILE A 68 7.51 11.04 -37.89
C ILE A 68 6.88 10.21 -39.02
N SER A 69 6.22 9.09 -38.68
CA SER A 69 5.60 8.21 -39.68
C SER A 69 4.41 8.87 -40.39
N SER A 70 3.55 9.58 -39.65
CA SER A 70 2.40 10.29 -40.22
C SER A 70 2.82 11.49 -41.07
N TRP A 71 3.80 12.27 -40.61
CA TRP A 71 4.34 13.41 -41.38
C TRP A 71 5.01 12.94 -42.67
N SER A 72 5.73 11.81 -42.61
CA SER A 72 6.34 11.16 -43.78
C SER A 72 5.30 10.78 -44.84
N LEU A 73 4.18 10.17 -44.44
CA LEU A 73 3.11 9.78 -45.37
C LEU A 73 2.42 10.98 -46.05
N ILE A 74 2.26 12.09 -45.33
CA ILE A 74 1.62 13.31 -45.86
C ILE A 74 2.56 14.07 -46.78
N THR A 75 3.85 14.19 -46.42
CA THR A 75 4.83 14.88 -47.28
C THR A 75 5.06 14.13 -48.59
N THR A 76 5.00 12.78 -48.60
CA THR A 76 5.14 12.00 -49.83
C THR A 76 4.01 12.25 -50.84
N ASP A 77 2.77 12.45 -50.38
CA ASP A 77 1.64 12.77 -51.26
C ASP A 77 1.82 14.15 -51.92
N ASN A 78 2.26 15.13 -51.12
CA ASN A 78 2.58 16.46 -51.63
C ASN A 78 3.76 16.42 -52.60
N GLN A 79 4.85 15.68 -52.37
CA GLN A 79 5.97 15.66 -53.33
C GLN A 79 5.66 14.98 -54.66
N ILE A 80 4.80 13.94 -54.67
CA ILE A 80 4.36 13.31 -55.93
C ILE A 80 3.51 14.28 -56.76
N SER A 81 2.72 15.15 -56.11
CA SER A 81 1.97 16.22 -56.79
C SER A 81 2.85 17.35 -57.36
N TRP A 82 4.06 17.56 -56.82
CA TRP A 82 4.99 18.64 -57.22
C TRP A 82 6.03 18.25 -58.28
N ASN A 83 5.98 17.03 -58.83
CA ASN A 83 6.99 16.59 -59.80
C ASN A 83 6.42 16.16 -61.16
N TYR A 84 5.71 17.09 -61.81
CA TYR A 84 5.62 17.09 -63.28
C TYR A 84 6.46 18.19 -63.92
N ASN A 85 6.98 19.17 -63.15
CA ASN A 85 7.87 20.19 -63.69
C ASN A 85 8.59 21.02 -62.61
N SER A 86 9.59 20.47 -61.91
CA SER A 86 10.73 21.32 -61.48
C SER A 86 11.90 20.49 -60.93
N ASN A 87 13.07 20.71 -61.54
CA ASN A 87 14.38 20.30 -61.01
C ASN A 87 14.72 21.10 -59.75
N ARG A 88 14.06 20.84 -58.63
CA ARG A 88 14.59 21.21 -57.30
C ARG A 88 14.82 19.95 -56.50
N SER A 89 16.06 19.47 -56.55
CA SER A 89 16.58 18.54 -55.56
C SER A 89 16.53 19.20 -54.18
N ILE A 90 15.90 18.50 -53.23
CA ILE A 90 15.68 18.95 -51.85
C ILE A 90 16.95 18.85 -50.99
N THR A 91 18.11 18.59 -51.61
CA THR A 91 19.40 18.53 -50.94
C THR A 91 20.24 19.73 -51.34
N GLY A 92 19.84 20.93 -50.89
CA GLY A 92 20.54 22.17 -51.19
C GLY A 92 20.23 23.26 -50.15
N ASP A 93 21.21 23.48 -49.27
CA ASP A 93 21.46 24.68 -48.47
C ASP A 93 20.72 24.97 -47.13
N ARG A 94 21.56 25.27 -46.11
CA ARG A 94 21.33 25.68 -44.70
C ARG A 94 20.60 24.70 -43.77
N SER A 95 21.32 23.66 -43.37
CA SER A 95 20.89 22.53 -42.51
C SER A 95 20.40 22.84 -41.08
N GLY A 96 20.53 24.08 -40.56
CA GLY A 96 20.19 24.40 -39.16
C GLY A 96 18.78 24.98 -38.92
N LEU A 97 18.21 25.73 -39.86
CA LEU A 97 16.89 26.37 -39.69
C LEU A 97 15.74 25.45 -40.15
N TRP A 98 15.96 24.69 -41.22
CA TRP A 98 14.96 23.77 -41.77
C TRP A 98 14.72 22.55 -40.85
N THR A 99 15.73 22.12 -40.10
CA THR A 99 15.62 21.02 -39.13
C THR A 99 14.74 21.39 -37.94
N TRP A 100 14.82 22.64 -37.46
CA TRP A 100 13.97 23.13 -36.38
C TRP A 100 12.50 23.28 -36.81
N GLN A 101 12.26 23.82 -38.00
CA GLN A 101 10.90 23.95 -38.55
C GLN A 101 10.26 22.57 -38.77
N LEU A 102 11.01 21.62 -39.33
CA LEU A 102 10.54 20.25 -39.51
C LEU A 102 10.23 19.56 -38.17
N LEU A 103 11.07 19.78 -37.15
CA LEU A 103 10.81 19.25 -35.81
C LEU A 103 9.56 19.87 -35.17
N HIS A 104 9.40 21.18 -35.31
CA HIS A 104 8.23 21.91 -34.82
C HIS A 104 6.94 21.42 -35.50
N ASP A 105 6.96 21.22 -36.81
CA ASP A 105 5.80 20.82 -37.59
C ASP A 105 5.40 19.36 -37.30
N ILE A 106 6.38 18.45 -37.20
CA ILE A 106 6.16 17.07 -36.76
C ILE A 106 5.56 17.03 -35.35
N THR A 107 6.13 17.82 -34.43
CA THR A 107 5.70 17.83 -33.02
C THR A 107 4.29 18.40 -32.90
N ASN A 108 4.00 19.53 -33.53
CA ASN A 108 2.66 20.10 -33.49
C ASN A 108 1.62 19.18 -34.14
N PHE A 109 1.96 18.55 -35.28
CA PHE A 109 1.08 17.61 -35.95
C PHE A 109 0.66 16.45 -35.04
N GLY A 110 1.58 15.90 -34.24
CA GLY A 110 1.27 14.86 -33.26
C GLY A 110 0.52 15.39 -32.03
N VAL A 111 0.96 16.51 -31.46
CA VAL A 111 0.45 17.03 -30.17
C VAL A 111 -1.03 17.39 -30.27
N TRP A 112 -1.43 18.11 -31.31
CA TRP A 112 -2.83 18.54 -31.46
C TRP A 112 -3.80 17.35 -31.59
N LYS A 113 -3.33 16.23 -32.13
CA LYS A 113 -4.14 15.00 -32.26
C LYS A 113 -4.37 14.29 -30.93
N ILE A 114 -3.43 14.34 -29.99
CA ILE A 114 -3.62 13.77 -28.65
C ILE A 114 -4.74 14.51 -27.89
N PHE A 115 -4.84 15.83 -28.06
CA PHE A 115 -5.85 16.66 -27.42
C PHE A 115 -7.23 16.62 -28.11
N GLY A 116 -7.46 15.66 -29.01
CA GLY A 116 -8.78 15.43 -29.61
C GLY A 116 -9.08 16.31 -30.83
N GLN A 117 -8.12 17.08 -31.36
CA GLN A 117 -8.31 17.84 -32.61
C GLN A 117 -8.13 16.98 -33.88
N ILE A 118 -8.47 15.69 -33.81
CA ILE A 118 -8.45 14.77 -34.96
C ILE A 118 -9.37 15.24 -36.10
N LEU A 119 -10.48 15.89 -35.76
CA LEU A 119 -11.56 16.19 -36.70
C LEU A 119 -11.28 17.38 -37.63
N LEU A 120 -10.25 18.19 -37.38
CA LEU A 120 -10.05 19.44 -38.13
C LEU A 120 -9.13 19.32 -39.36
N PHE A 121 -8.48 18.17 -39.63
CA PHE A 121 -7.37 18.14 -40.60
C PHE A 121 -7.38 17.04 -41.68
N SER A 122 -8.40 16.18 -41.82
CA SER A 122 -8.23 15.05 -42.77
C SER A 122 -9.45 14.63 -43.57
N LEU A 123 -10.06 15.55 -44.31
CA LEU A 123 -10.92 15.17 -45.45
C LEU A 123 -10.68 16.01 -46.71
N ASP A 124 -9.48 16.57 -46.89
CA ASP A 124 -9.12 17.17 -48.18
C ASP A 124 -8.55 16.06 -49.09
N GLY A 125 -9.46 15.29 -49.71
CA GLY A 125 -9.15 14.31 -50.76
C GLY A 125 -9.08 12.84 -50.30
N ILE A 126 -9.70 11.97 -51.10
CA ILE A 126 -9.70 10.51 -50.89
C ILE A 126 -8.47 9.91 -51.58
N ASN A 127 -7.32 9.95 -50.90
CA ASN A 127 -6.07 9.31 -51.34
C ASN A 127 -5.75 8.10 -50.44
N ALA A 128 -5.06 7.09 -51.00
CA ALA A 128 -4.66 5.90 -50.23
C ALA A 128 -3.82 6.25 -48.98
N TYR A 129 -2.95 7.25 -49.08
CA TYR A 129 -2.11 7.74 -47.97
C TYR A 129 -2.92 8.42 -46.86
N SER A 130 -3.99 9.15 -47.22
CA SER A 130 -4.90 9.80 -46.27
C SER A 130 -5.65 8.75 -45.42
N ILE A 131 -6.11 7.67 -46.05
CA ILE A 131 -6.77 6.55 -45.37
C ILE A 131 -5.81 5.85 -44.40
N VAL A 132 -4.56 5.59 -44.81
CA VAL A 132 -3.55 4.96 -43.95
C VAL A 132 -3.23 5.84 -42.73
N THR A 133 -3.03 7.15 -42.93
CA THR A 133 -2.79 8.10 -41.84
C THR A 133 -3.99 8.20 -40.89
N PHE A 134 -5.21 8.11 -41.40
CA PHE A 134 -6.43 8.08 -40.59
C PHE A 134 -6.50 6.84 -39.69
N ILE A 135 -6.25 5.65 -40.26
CA ILE A 135 -6.19 4.38 -39.51
C ILE A 135 -5.10 4.42 -38.44
N LEU A 136 -3.90 4.91 -38.81
CA LEU A 136 -2.76 5.07 -37.89
C LEU A 136 -3.10 6.03 -36.73
N THR A 137 -3.87 7.09 -37.02
CA THR A 137 -4.34 8.06 -36.02
C THR A 137 -5.33 7.41 -35.04
N ILE A 138 -6.29 6.62 -35.53
CA ILE A 138 -7.25 5.91 -34.66
C ILE A 138 -6.51 4.93 -33.74
N LEU A 139 -5.62 4.12 -34.29
CA LEU A 139 -4.81 3.18 -33.50
C LEU A 139 -3.97 3.89 -32.44
N PHE A 140 -3.32 5.00 -32.81
CA PHE A 140 -2.53 5.80 -31.88
C PHE A 140 -3.37 6.39 -30.74
N VAL A 141 -4.58 6.89 -31.03
CA VAL A 141 -5.51 7.43 -30.02
C VAL A 141 -5.98 6.32 -29.08
N VAL A 142 -6.38 5.16 -29.61
CA VAL A 142 -6.82 4.02 -28.79
C VAL A 142 -5.69 3.54 -27.88
N ILE A 143 -4.48 3.37 -28.43
CA ILE A 143 -3.30 2.95 -27.68
C ILE A 143 -2.96 3.98 -26.60
N SER A 144 -2.98 5.27 -26.94
CA SER A 144 -2.69 6.35 -25.99
C SER A 144 -3.78 6.47 -24.91
N SER A 145 -5.06 6.30 -25.24
CA SER A 145 -6.15 6.34 -24.24
C SER A 145 -6.15 5.14 -23.29
N VAL A 146 -5.81 3.95 -23.80
CA VAL A 146 -5.68 2.73 -22.99
C VAL A 146 -4.43 2.79 -22.10
N LEU A 147 -3.27 3.18 -22.65
CA LEU A 147 -2.01 3.29 -21.91
C LEU A 147 -2.03 4.42 -20.87
N LEU A 148 -2.60 5.59 -21.21
CA LEU A 148 -2.39 6.79 -20.40
C LEU A 148 -3.37 6.93 -19.22
N LEU A 149 -4.67 6.72 -19.43
CA LEU A 149 -5.69 7.04 -18.42
C LEU A 149 -6.43 5.81 -17.87
N ASN A 150 -6.79 4.86 -18.72
CA ASN A 150 -7.61 3.73 -18.28
C ASN A 150 -6.83 2.76 -17.37
N VAL A 151 -5.58 2.48 -17.69
CA VAL A 151 -4.70 1.65 -16.85
C VAL A 151 -4.25 2.41 -15.59
N LEU A 152 -3.96 3.71 -15.71
CA LEU A 152 -3.57 4.57 -14.58
C LEU A 152 -4.65 4.59 -13.50
N VAL A 153 -5.92 4.80 -13.88
CA VAL A 153 -7.04 4.81 -12.93
C VAL A 153 -7.26 3.43 -12.31
N ALA A 154 -7.14 2.35 -13.10
CA ALA A 154 -7.29 0.98 -12.61
C ALA A 154 -6.21 0.62 -11.57
N LEU A 155 -4.95 0.96 -11.83
CA LEU A 155 -3.83 0.72 -10.91
C LEU A 155 -3.92 1.60 -9.66
N PHE A 156 -4.43 2.82 -9.79
CA PHE A 156 -4.67 3.70 -8.65
C PHE A 156 -5.69 3.10 -7.69
N ASN A 157 -6.80 2.58 -8.21
CA ASN A 157 -7.81 1.94 -7.38
C ASN A 157 -7.26 0.71 -6.64
N ILE A 158 -6.46 -0.13 -7.32
CA ILE A 158 -5.82 -1.31 -6.70
C ILE A 158 -4.80 -0.91 -5.62
N THR A 159 -3.98 0.11 -5.90
CA THR A 159 -2.96 0.57 -4.95
C THR A 159 -3.59 1.24 -3.74
N ILE A 160 -4.65 2.05 -3.91
CA ILE A 160 -5.42 2.59 -2.79
C ILE A 160 -5.94 1.47 -1.91
N GLU A 161 -6.59 0.47 -2.49
CA GLU A 161 -7.22 -0.61 -1.72
C GLU A 161 -6.17 -1.38 -0.90
N ASN A 162 -5.05 -1.75 -1.53
CA ASN A 162 -3.95 -2.44 -0.86
C ASN A 162 -3.34 -1.61 0.28
N VAL A 163 -3.10 -0.32 0.02
CA VAL A 163 -2.50 0.61 0.97
C VAL A 163 -3.45 0.87 2.15
N GLN A 164 -4.76 1.02 1.90
CA GLN A 164 -5.78 1.17 2.93
C GLN A 164 -5.86 -0.07 3.84
N MET A 165 -5.84 -1.27 3.28
CA MET A 165 -5.90 -2.52 4.06
C MET A 165 -4.71 -2.66 5.00
N GLN A 166 -3.47 -2.43 4.52
CA GLN A 166 -2.29 -2.53 5.37
C GLN A 166 -2.26 -1.47 6.47
N SER A 167 -2.76 -0.28 6.15
CA SER A 167 -2.77 0.83 7.09
C SER A 167 -3.80 0.67 8.19
N HIS A 168 -4.95 0.05 7.91
CA HIS A 168 -5.89 -0.33 8.95
C HIS A 168 -5.27 -1.33 9.95
N ARG A 169 -4.42 -2.26 9.48
CA ARG A 169 -3.71 -3.20 10.37
C ARG A 169 -2.69 -2.48 11.25
N ILE A 170 -1.90 -1.59 10.66
CA ILE A 170 -0.90 -0.79 11.39
C ILE A 170 -1.59 0.12 12.41
N TRP A 171 -2.70 0.77 12.02
CA TRP A 171 -3.54 1.57 12.91
C TRP A 171 -3.98 0.78 14.14
N SER A 172 -4.51 -0.43 13.91
CA SER A 172 -5.05 -1.28 14.97
C SER A 172 -3.94 -1.68 15.96
N TYR A 173 -2.75 -1.99 15.44
CA TYR A 173 -1.57 -2.31 16.25
C TYR A 173 -1.04 -1.09 17.03
N GLN A 174 -0.92 0.06 16.38
CA GLN A 174 -0.49 1.31 17.02
C GLN A 174 -1.49 1.76 18.09
N ARG A 175 -2.79 1.62 17.83
CA ARG A 175 -3.84 1.92 18.80
C ARG A 175 -3.73 1.03 20.03
N PHE A 176 -3.48 -0.27 19.83
CA PHE A 176 -3.25 -1.19 20.93
C PHE A 176 -2.02 -0.79 21.76
N LEU A 177 -0.88 -0.53 21.11
CA LEU A 177 0.35 -0.11 21.80
C LEU A 177 0.14 1.19 22.58
N LEU A 178 -0.55 2.15 21.99
CA LEU A 178 -0.85 3.43 22.63
C LEU A 178 -1.73 3.20 23.87
N VAL A 179 -2.83 2.47 23.74
CA VAL A 179 -3.70 2.14 24.89
C VAL A 179 -2.93 1.38 25.97
N TYR A 180 -2.08 0.42 25.60
CA TYR A 180 -1.22 -0.32 26.53
C TYR A 180 -0.25 0.61 27.29
N GLU A 181 0.39 1.53 26.57
CA GLU A 181 1.32 2.49 27.17
C GLU A 181 0.60 3.51 28.07
N TYR A 182 -0.59 3.96 27.69
CA TYR A 182 -1.40 4.89 28.51
C TYR A 182 -1.99 4.22 29.76
N ASN A 183 -2.30 2.92 29.71
CA ASN A 183 -2.80 2.19 30.90
C ASN A 183 -1.75 2.12 32.03
N ASN A 184 -0.46 2.15 31.68
CA ASN A 184 0.64 2.11 32.64
C ASN A 184 1.07 3.50 33.12
N LYS A 185 0.53 4.58 32.55
CA LYS A 185 0.86 5.96 32.93
C LYS A 185 -0.14 6.50 33.95
N PRO A 186 0.31 7.31 34.92
CA PRO A 186 -0.60 7.97 35.86
C PRO A 186 -1.59 8.87 35.09
N PRO A 187 -2.86 8.93 35.51
CA PRO A 187 -3.95 9.56 34.74
C PRO A 187 -3.88 11.10 34.68
N LEU A 188 -2.84 11.71 35.28
CA LEU A 188 -2.71 13.16 35.36
C LEU A 188 -1.84 13.70 34.21
N PRO A 189 -2.25 14.82 33.58
CA PRO A 189 -1.48 15.41 32.48
C PRO A 189 -0.11 15.89 32.96
N PRO A 190 0.88 16.03 32.06
CA PRO A 190 2.29 16.30 32.38
C PRO A 190 2.57 17.37 33.46
N PRO A 191 1.84 18.50 33.57
CA PRO A 191 2.08 19.47 34.64
C PRO A 191 1.69 18.99 36.04
N PHE A 192 0.75 18.04 36.19
CA PHE A 192 0.28 17.53 37.49
C PHE A 192 0.81 16.14 37.85
N ASN A 193 1.54 15.48 36.93
CA ASN A 193 2.15 14.18 37.15
C ASN A 193 3.15 14.19 38.34
N THR A 194 3.83 15.32 38.55
CA THR A 194 4.77 15.52 39.66
C THR A 194 4.10 15.39 41.03
N ILE A 195 2.83 15.80 41.17
CA ILE A 195 2.06 15.72 42.42
C ILE A 195 1.71 14.26 42.75
N TYR A 196 1.39 13.46 41.72
CA TYR A 196 1.12 12.03 41.88
C TYR A 196 2.35 11.27 42.42
N TYR A 197 3.52 11.50 41.82
CA TYR A 197 4.76 10.89 42.33
C TYR A 197 5.13 11.42 43.72
N LEU A 198 4.92 12.71 44.01
CA LEU A 198 5.14 13.26 45.35
C LEU A 198 4.25 12.58 46.40
N TYR A 199 2.96 12.43 46.11
CA TYR A 199 2.01 11.76 46.99
C TYR A 199 2.40 10.28 47.19
N SER A 200 2.81 9.58 46.13
CA SER A 200 3.27 8.19 46.21
C SER A 200 4.53 8.04 47.07
N ILE A 201 5.48 8.98 46.97
CA ILE A 201 6.70 8.99 47.80
C ILE A 201 6.36 9.29 49.26
N ILE A 202 5.51 10.30 49.50
CA ILE A 202 5.07 10.67 50.86
C ILE A 202 4.32 9.49 51.50
N ARG A 203 3.40 8.87 50.77
CA ARG A 203 2.68 7.68 51.23
C ARG A 203 3.64 6.53 51.52
N TYR A 204 4.60 6.25 50.64
CA TYR A 204 5.61 5.23 50.87
C TYR A 204 6.45 5.52 52.12
N ILE A 205 6.84 6.79 52.36
CA ILE A 205 7.57 7.19 53.56
C ILE A 205 6.71 7.03 54.81
N ILE A 206 5.44 7.43 54.77
CA ILE A 206 4.49 7.27 55.88
C ILE A 206 4.25 5.79 56.16
N GLU A 207 4.01 4.97 55.14
CA GLU A 207 3.87 3.52 55.26
C GLU A 207 5.16 2.89 55.78
N LYS A 208 6.35 3.37 55.39
CA LYS A 208 7.62 2.89 55.95
C LYS A 208 7.79 3.27 57.41
N ILE A 209 7.44 4.50 57.80
CA ILE A 209 7.54 4.98 59.19
C ILE A 209 6.51 4.27 60.08
N GLN A 210 5.28 4.11 59.60
CA GLN A 210 4.25 3.30 60.24
C GLN A 210 4.67 1.85 60.31
N TYR A 211 5.28 1.30 59.26
CA TYR A 211 5.88 -0.04 59.28
C TYR A 211 7.02 -0.14 60.30
N TYR A 212 7.93 0.83 60.43
CA TYR A 212 8.95 0.79 61.48
C TYR A 212 8.35 0.92 62.89
N HIS A 213 7.32 1.75 63.07
CA HIS A 213 6.62 1.92 64.34
C HIS A 213 5.78 0.69 64.71
N GLN A 214 5.10 0.11 63.73
CA GLN A 214 4.25 -1.06 63.85
C GLN A 214 5.09 -2.33 63.95
N LYS A 215 6.24 -2.46 63.25
CA LYS A 215 7.20 -3.57 63.40
C LYS A 215 7.79 -3.62 64.81
N CYS A 216 7.99 -2.48 65.48
CA CYS A 216 8.32 -2.46 66.91
C CYS A 216 7.18 -2.98 67.82
N GLN A 217 5.91 -2.98 67.34
CA GLN A 217 4.71 -3.43 68.07
C GLN A 217 4.17 -4.80 67.60
N HIS A 218 4.45 -5.21 66.36
CA HIS A 218 3.98 -6.40 65.66
C HIS A 218 5.05 -7.50 65.58
N VAL A 219 6.37 -7.21 65.65
CA VAL A 219 7.39 -8.29 65.73
C VAL A 219 7.14 -9.24 66.92
N ALA A 220 6.46 -8.77 67.96
CA ALA A 220 6.02 -9.60 69.08
C ALA A 220 4.77 -10.47 68.80
N CYS A 221 3.99 -10.21 67.73
CA CYS A 221 2.70 -10.84 67.45
C CYS A 221 2.57 -11.48 66.03
N GLU A 222 3.44 -11.12 65.08
CA GLU A 222 3.30 -11.41 63.64
C GLU A 222 4.13 -12.63 63.15
N ILE A 223 5.16 -13.05 63.91
CA ILE A 223 6.02 -14.22 63.59
C ILE A 223 5.20 -15.52 63.41
N SER A 224 4.01 -15.62 64.01
CA SER A 224 3.14 -16.81 63.93
C SER A 224 2.12 -16.79 62.78
N LYS A 225 1.90 -15.66 62.10
CA LYS A 225 0.85 -15.51 61.06
C LYS A 225 1.43 -15.35 59.64
N ASP A 226 2.61 -14.74 59.51
CA ASP A 226 3.19 -14.42 58.20
C ASP A 226 3.58 -15.65 57.35
N SER A 227 3.93 -16.79 57.98
CA SER A 227 4.28 -18.02 57.23
C SER A 227 3.07 -18.74 56.62
N ILE A 228 1.87 -18.51 57.15
CA ILE A 228 0.62 -19.14 56.68
C ILE A 228 -0.03 -18.26 55.59
N ASP A 229 -0.02 -16.94 55.74
CA ASP A 229 -0.66 -16.01 54.78
C ASP A 229 0.17 -15.79 53.50
N SER A 230 1.50 -15.83 53.58
CA SER A 230 2.37 -15.71 52.39
C SER A 230 2.25 -16.92 51.45
N SER A 231 2.01 -18.11 52.01
CA SER A 231 1.81 -19.33 51.21
C SER A 231 0.39 -19.41 50.61
N GLU A 232 -0.63 -18.92 51.31
CA GLU A 232 -1.99 -18.86 50.77
C GLU A 232 -2.16 -17.80 49.66
N THR A 233 -1.48 -16.65 49.76
CA THR A 233 -1.57 -15.58 48.75
C THR A 233 -0.84 -15.93 47.46
N GLU A 234 0.33 -16.57 47.53
CA GLU A 234 1.08 -17.06 46.36
C GLU A 234 0.30 -18.16 45.62
N VAL A 235 -0.23 -19.15 46.36
CA VAL A 235 -1.10 -20.21 45.80
C VAL A 235 -2.37 -19.63 45.17
N ARG A 236 -2.95 -18.55 45.75
CA ARG A 236 -4.14 -17.89 45.21
C ARG A 236 -3.87 -17.10 43.93
N GLU A 237 -2.71 -16.45 43.82
CA GLU A 237 -2.30 -15.78 42.58
C GLU A 237 -1.98 -16.81 41.48
N GLU A 238 -1.26 -17.88 41.80
CA GLU A 238 -1.02 -18.99 40.86
C GLU A 238 -2.34 -19.64 40.39
N PHE A 239 -3.31 -19.81 41.28
CA PHE A 239 -4.63 -20.33 40.93
C PHE A 239 -5.43 -19.38 40.03
N LYS A 240 -5.37 -18.07 40.25
CA LYS A 240 -5.99 -17.08 39.34
C LYS A 240 -5.35 -17.09 37.96
N ILE A 241 -4.02 -17.15 37.91
CA ILE A 241 -3.24 -17.19 36.67
C ILE A 241 -3.55 -18.49 35.91
N SER A 242 -3.60 -19.62 36.62
CA SER A 242 -3.95 -20.92 36.05
C SER A 242 -5.37 -20.92 35.47
N ASN A 243 -6.36 -20.39 36.20
CA ASN A 243 -7.73 -20.29 35.70
C ASN A 243 -7.86 -19.34 34.50
N ALA A 244 -7.13 -18.22 34.50
CA ALA A 244 -7.11 -17.29 33.38
C ALA A 244 -6.48 -17.92 32.13
N MET A 245 -5.35 -18.63 32.28
CA MET A 245 -4.73 -19.39 31.19
C MET A 245 -5.67 -20.47 30.65
N GLN A 246 -6.38 -21.18 31.53
CA GLN A 246 -7.33 -22.22 31.12
C GLN A 246 -8.54 -21.64 30.38
N HIS A 247 -8.96 -20.44 30.74
CA HIS A 247 -10.02 -19.73 30.02
C HIS A 247 -9.56 -19.29 28.63
N GLU A 248 -8.35 -18.74 28.51
CA GLU A 248 -7.76 -18.36 27.21
C GLU A 248 -7.52 -19.58 26.32
N SER A 249 -7.07 -20.70 26.88
CA SER A 249 -6.89 -21.95 26.11
C SER A 249 -8.23 -22.49 25.60
N ALA A 250 -9.28 -22.45 26.43
CA ALA A 250 -10.62 -22.89 26.01
C ALA A 250 -11.19 -22.03 24.87
N ILE A 251 -10.96 -20.71 24.90
CA ILE A 251 -11.35 -19.79 23.81
C ILE A 251 -10.54 -20.10 22.55
N ALA A 252 -9.23 -20.33 22.68
CA ALA A 252 -8.39 -20.69 21.55
C ALA A 252 -8.85 -22.01 20.91
N ASP A 253 -9.17 -23.02 21.72
CA ASP A 253 -9.66 -24.32 21.24
C ASP A 253 -11.01 -24.18 20.51
N ASP A 254 -11.94 -23.38 21.04
CA ASP A 254 -13.22 -23.11 20.39
C ASP A 254 -13.02 -22.40 19.04
N TYR A 255 -12.11 -21.41 19.00
CA TYR A 255 -11.73 -20.70 17.78
C TYR A 255 -11.06 -21.62 16.75
N TRP A 256 -10.12 -22.47 17.17
CA TRP A 256 -9.48 -23.46 16.31
C TRP A 256 -10.50 -24.46 15.75
N SER A 257 -11.46 -24.90 16.58
CA SER A 257 -12.52 -25.81 16.14
C SER A 257 -13.44 -25.16 15.09
N TYR A 258 -13.73 -23.86 15.24
CA TYR A 258 -14.50 -23.09 14.27
C TYR A 258 -13.75 -22.97 12.94
N ILE A 259 -12.45 -22.67 12.96
CA ILE A 259 -11.61 -22.62 11.74
C ILE A 259 -11.52 -23.99 11.09
N LEU A 260 -11.36 -25.07 11.85
CA LEU A 260 -11.31 -26.42 11.27
C LEU A 260 -12.63 -26.82 10.61
N LYS A 261 -13.76 -26.32 11.12
CA LYS A 261 -15.11 -26.65 10.63
C LYS A 261 -15.57 -25.78 9.46
N HIS A 262 -15.22 -24.50 9.46
CA HIS A 262 -15.67 -23.52 8.47
C HIS A 262 -14.55 -22.95 7.59
N GLY A 263 -13.30 -23.25 7.91
CA GLY A 263 -12.13 -22.88 7.11
C GLY A 263 -12.21 -23.55 5.74
N LYS A 264 -12.12 -22.72 4.71
CA LYS A 264 -12.08 -23.17 3.32
C LYS A 264 -10.75 -23.89 3.11
N LYS A 265 -10.74 -25.22 3.20
CA LYS A 265 -9.56 -26.06 2.92
C LYS A 265 -9.07 -25.78 1.51
N ASP A 266 -7.76 -25.65 1.37
CA ASP A 266 -7.15 -25.50 0.06
C ASP A 266 -7.52 -26.72 -0.81
N PRO A 267 -7.82 -26.53 -2.11
CA PRO A 267 -8.25 -27.62 -2.98
C PRO A 267 -7.22 -28.76 -3.04
N VAL A 268 -5.94 -28.45 -2.80
CA VAL A 268 -4.84 -29.42 -2.71
C VAL A 268 -4.93 -30.24 -1.42
N GLU A 269 -5.18 -29.59 -0.29
CA GLU A 269 -5.25 -30.25 1.02
C GLU A 269 -6.49 -31.16 1.13
N ALA A 270 -7.62 -30.71 0.58
CA ALA A 270 -8.82 -31.54 0.44
C ALA A 270 -8.61 -32.76 -0.47
N ALA A 271 -7.78 -32.63 -1.51
CA ALA A 271 -7.42 -33.73 -2.40
C ALA A 271 -6.51 -34.76 -1.70
N ILE A 272 -5.52 -34.29 -0.93
CA ILE A 272 -4.61 -35.15 -0.17
C ILE A 272 -5.40 -35.97 0.87
N GLU A 273 -6.28 -35.33 1.64
CA GLU A 273 -7.09 -36.01 2.65
C GLU A 273 -8.04 -37.06 2.05
N ASN A 274 -8.52 -36.84 0.83
CA ASN A 274 -9.36 -37.81 0.12
C ASN A 274 -8.53 -39.01 -0.39
N ILE A 275 -7.27 -38.79 -0.74
CA ILE A 275 -6.34 -39.85 -1.13
C ILE A 275 -5.94 -40.67 0.09
N GLU A 276 -5.63 -40.04 1.22
CA GLU A 276 -5.28 -40.70 2.48
C GLU A 276 -6.43 -41.56 3.01
N ARG A 277 -7.67 -41.06 2.98
CA ARG A 277 -8.86 -41.86 3.34
C ARG A 277 -9.00 -43.11 2.48
N LYS A 278 -8.87 -42.97 1.16
CA LYS A 278 -8.94 -44.13 0.25
C LYS A 278 -7.81 -45.13 0.48
N LEU A 279 -6.62 -44.65 0.86
CA LEU A 279 -5.49 -45.53 1.17
C LEU A 279 -5.75 -46.33 2.45
N HIS A 280 -6.32 -45.68 3.48
CA HIS A 280 -6.75 -46.33 4.71
C HIS A 280 -7.83 -47.40 4.46
N ASP A 281 -8.87 -47.07 3.69
CA ASP A 281 -9.94 -48.02 3.34
C ASP A 281 -9.38 -49.24 2.59
N LEU A 282 -8.43 -49.03 1.68
CA LEU A 282 -7.78 -50.12 0.94
C LEU A 282 -6.88 -50.98 1.84
N GLN A 283 -6.19 -50.38 2.82
CA GLN A 283 -5.40 -51.12 3.80
C GLN A 283 -6.28 -51.98 4.70
N GLU A 284 -7.42 -51.45 5.15
CA GLU A 284 -8.40 -52.18 5.95
C GLU A 284 -9.01 -53.36 5.17
N GLN A 285 -9.41 -53.13 3.91
CA GLN A 285 -9.89 -54.21 3.03
C GLN A 285 -8.84 -55.31 2.80
N MET A 286 -7.57 -54.96 2.60
CA MET A 286 -6.50 -55.97 2.48
C MET A 286 -6.30 -56.75 3.78
N HIS A 287 -6.38 -56.08 4.93
CA HIS A 287 -6.25 -56.73 6.23
C HIS A 287 -7.38 -57.75 6.45
N ASP A 288 -8.61 -57.38 6.11
CA ASP A 288 -9.77 -58.27 6.21
C ASP A 288 -9.68 -59.45 5.23
N MET A 289 -9.23 -59.22 3.99
CA MET A 289 -8.99 -60.32 3.03
C MET A 289 -7.90 -61.29 3.51
N MET A 290 -6.85 -60.79 4.17
CA MET A 290 -5.79 -61.62 4.71
C MET A 290 -6.26 -62.49 5.89
N ASN A 291 -7.10 -61.94 6.76
CA ASN A 291 -7.68 -62.66 7.90
C ASN A 291 -8.74 -63.68 7.45
N HIS A 292 -9.48 -63.41 6.38
CA HIS A 292 -10.45 -64.36 5.81
C HIS A 292 -9.82 -65.47 4.94
N GLY A 293 -8.63 -65.25 4.37
CA GLY A 293 -7.92 -66.24 3.55
C GLY A 293 -7.04 -67.23 4.33
N LEU A 294 -6.95 -67.09 5.66
CA LEU A 294 -6.15 -67.92 6.57
C LEU A 294 -6.97 -68.97 7.36
N ASN A 295 -8.26 -69.15 7.04
CA ASN A 295 -9.13 -70.23 7.53
C ASN A 295 -9.60 -71.10 6.37
#